data_AF-A0A6P0S6R4-F1
#
_entry.id   AF-A0A6P0S6R4-F1
#
_cell.length_a   1.000
_cell.length_b   1.000
_cell.length_c   1.000
_cell.angle_alpha   90.00
_cell.angle_beta   90.00
_cell.angle_gamma   90.00
#
_symmetry.space_group_name_H-M   'P 1'
#
loop_
_entity.id
_entity.type
_entity.pdbx_description
1 polymer ?
#
loop_
_entity_poly.entity_id
_entity_poly.type
_entity_poly.pdbx_seq_one_letter_code
_entity_poly.pdbx_strand_id
1 'polypeptide(L)'
;MFEKILPLIIIFLIGLLLRKLKILELKDSQVIGKLLTNLVLPAVVFKALYTAKIEADLIYLTVAGLSVILSLTLIIVFSLRFFKLERIRKGSLIITFSSWETGGIGFPFMLLAFGEIGVSRIVLFDLAQVIFLFTVINFIACRFGQSQFHLKDGIVTILKTPVIWAIISSLTLRLFEFNDSLLLSFLTPLENSFLFLILILLSLKVNFQLSSFKLCLIITLAKTFCGIGLGWLAAMIFG
;
A
#
# COMPACT_ATOMS: atom_id res chain seq x y z
N MET A 1 -13.31 -9.34 -18.72
CA MET A 1 -12.71 -8.28 -17.86
C MET A 1 -13.78 -7.32 -17.34
N PHE A 2 -14.69 -6.82 -18.20
CA PHE A 2 -15.76 -5.89 -17.80
C PHE A 2 -16.66 -6.42 -16.67
N GLU A 3 -17.05 -7.70 -16.73
CA GLU A 3 -17.89 -8.36 -15.71
C GLU A 3 -17.26 -8.38 -14.30
N LYS A 4 -15.93 -8.38 -14.19
CA LYS A 4 -15.23 -8.35 -12.89
C LYS A 4 -15.12 -6.94 -12.30
N ILE A 5 -15.12 -5.92 -13.16
CA ILE A 5 -14.95 -4.52 -12.76
C ILE A 5 -16.29 -3.87 -12.43
N LEU A 6 -17.35 -4.26 -13.13
CA LEU A 6 -18.68 -3.69 -12.97
C LEU A 6 -19.20 -3.73 -11.51
N PRO A 7 -19.08 -4.85 -10.75
CA PRO A 7 -19.49 -4.87 -9.34
C PRO A 7 -18.74 -3.86 -8.47
N LEU A 8 -17.47 -3.59 -8.77
CA LEU A 8 -16.64 -2.65 -8.01
C LEU A 8 -17.07 -1.22 -8.23
N ILE A 9 -17.36 -0.87 -9.49
CA ILE A 9 -17.93 0.43 -9.84
C ILE A 9 -19.28 0.59 -9.14
N ILE A 10 -20.13 -0.44 -9.15
CA ILE A 10 -21.42 -0.43 -8.47
C ILE A 10 -21.24 -0.20 -6.96
N ILE A 11 -20.35 -0.94 -6.28
CA ILE A 11 -20.09 -0.77 -4.84
C ILE A 11 -19.57 0.64 -4.54
N PHE A 12 -18.65 1.16 -5.34
CA PHE A 12 -18.13 2.51 -5.19
C PHE A 12 -19.24 3.57 -5.34
N LEU A 13 -20.09 3.43 -6.37
CA LEU A 13 -21.25 4.31 -6.59
C LEU A 13 -22.28 4.19 -5.46
N ILE A 14 -22.51 2.99 -4.92
CA ILE A 14 -23.35 2.78 -3.74
C ILE A 14 -22.76 3.54 -2.55
N GLY A 15 -21.45 3.46 -2.32
CA GLY A 15 -20.79 4.23 -1.26
C GLY A 15 -20.98 5.74 -1.41
N LEU A 16 -20.88 6.26 -2.64
CA LEU A 16 -21.20 7.67 -2.94
C LEU A 16 -22.67 8.01 -2.68
N LEU A 17 -23.59 7.10 -3.03
CA LEU A 17 -25.02 7.26 -2.78
C LEU A 17 -25.32 7.26 -1.27
N LEU A 18 -24.76 6.33 -0.50
CA LEU A 18 -24.88 6.26 0.95
C LEU A 18 -24.36 7.55 1.61
N ARG A 19 -23.26 8.10 1.09
CA ARG A 19 -22.75 9.41 1.51
C ARG A 19 -23.73 10.54 1.22
N LYS A 20 -24.30 10.55 0.01
CA LYS A 20 -25.28 11.56 -0.42
C LYS A 20 -26.57 11.50 0.40
N LEU A 21 -27.00 10.30 0.76
CA LEU A 21 -28.17 10.03 1.60
C LEU A 21 -27.90 10.26 3.10
N LYS A 22 -26.67 10.65 3.48
CA LYS A 22 -26.23 10.82 4.87
C LYS A 22 -26.36 9.56 5.74
N ILE A 23 -26.41 8.38 5.12
CA ILE A 23 -26.33 7.09 5.82
C ILE A 23 -24.89 6.86 6.30
N LEU A 24 -23.92 7.28 5.49
CA LEU A 24 -22.50 7.31 5.84
C LEU A 24 -21.99 8.74 5.74
N GLU A 25 -21.16 9.14 6.68
CA GLU A 25 -20.54 10.46 6.75
C GLU A 25 -19.02 10.35 6.62
N LEU A 26 -18.35 11.49 6.39
CA LEU A 26 -16.89 11.52 6.30
C LEU A 26 -16.21 11.02 7.59
N LYS A 27 -16.83 11.24 8.76
CA LYS A 27 -16.34 10.75 10.06
C LYS A 27 -16.27 9.22 10.11
N ASP A 28 -17.18 8.53 9.43
CA ASP A 28 -17.25 7.06 9.43
C ASP A 28 -16.08 6.45 8.64
N SER A 29 -15.49 7.21 7.72
CA SER A 29 -14.26 6.82 7.02
C SER A 29 -13.11 6.54 8.00
N GLN A 30 -13.07 7.18 9.17
CA GLN A 30 -12.05 6.90 10.19
C GLN A 30 -12.27 5.53 10.84
N VAL A 31 -13.53 5.19 11.14
CA VAL A 31 -13.89 3.90 11.74
C VAL A 31 -13.61 2.76 10.75
N ILE A 32 -14.08 2.89 9.51
CA ILE A 32 -13.84 1.91 8.45
C ILE A 32 -12.34 1.78 8.17
N GLY A 33 -11.61 2.90 8.12
CA GLY A 33 -10.16 2.89 7.95
C GLY A 33 -9.42 2.17 9.08
N LYS A 34 -9.83 2.36 10.33
CA LYS A 34 -9.27 1.63 11.48
C LYS A 34 -9.59 0.14 11.44
N LEU A 35 -10.81 -0.23 11.06
CA LEU A 35 -11.20 -1.64 10.89
C LEU A 35 -10.35 -2.32 9.80
N LEU A 36 -10.18 -1.64 8.67
CA LEU A 36 -9.35 -2.12 7.57
C LEU A 36 -7.90 -2.30 8.02
N THR A 37 -7.29 -1.25 8.58
CA THR A 37 -5.85 -1.26 8.91
C THR A 37 -5.48 -2.16 10.09
N ASN A 38 -6.37 -2.36 11.06
CA ASN A 38 -6.06 -3.13 12.27
C ASN A 38 -6.56 -4.57 12.26
N LEU A 39 -7.54 -4.91 11.41
CA LEU A 39 -8.15 -6.24 11.40
C LEU A 39 -8.18 -6.86 10.01
N VAL A 40 -8.90 -6.24 9.07
CA VAL A 40 -9.21 -6.87 7.78
C VAL A 40 -7.98 -7.03 6.92
N LEU A 41 -7.16 -5.97 6.79
CA LEU A 41 -5.95 -6.02 5.99
C LEU A 41 -4.91 -6.99 6.55
N PRO A 42 -4.59 -6.98 7.87
CA PRO A 42 -3.77 -8.01 8.48
C PRO A 42 -4.27 -9.44 8.19
N ALA A 43 -5.58 -9.69 8.28
CA ALA A 43 -6.15 -11.00 8.00
C ALA A 43 -6.02 -11.43 6.54
N VAL A 44 -6.26 -10.51 5.59
CA VAL A 44 -6.07 -10.73 4.14
C VAL A 44 -4.61 -11.08 3.84
N VAL A 45 -3.68 -10.28 4.36
CA VAL A 45 -2.24 -10.50 4.16
C VAL A 45 -1.80 -11.82 4.78
N PHE A 46 -2.26 -12.11 6.00
CA PHE A 46 -1.98 -13.37 6.67
C PHE A 46 -2.45 -14.55 5.82
N LYS A 47 -3.72 -14.57 5.41
CA LYS A 47 -4.32 -15.67 4.64
C LYS A 47 -3.53 -15.89 3.35
N ALA A 48 -3.26 -14.82 2.60
CA ALA A 48 -2.53 -14.91 1.35
C ALA A 48 -1.11 -15.49 1.50
N LEU A 49 -0.35 -15.11 2.53
CA LEU A 49 0.99 -15.65 2.76
C LEU A 49 0.97 -17.08 3.32
N TYR A 50 -0.02 -17.37 4.16
CA TYR A 50 -0.22 -18.69 4.74
C TYR A 50 -0.57 -19.74 3.67
N THR A 51 -1.42 -19.39 2.69
CA THR A 51 -1.84 -20.29 1.59
C THR A 51 -0.94 -20.25 0.36
N ALA A 52 -0.07 -19.24 0.22
CA ALA A 52 0.80 -19.11 -0.96
C ALA A 52 1.67 -20.36 -1.19
N LYS A 53 2.42 -20.42 -2.28
CA LYS A 53 3.63 -21.27 -2.37
C LYS A 53 4.83 -20.35 -2.30
N ILE A 54 5.47 -20.26 -1.13
CA ILE A 54 6.66 -19.44 -0.97
C ILE A 54 7.85 -20.25 -1.44
N GLU A 55 8.19 -20.02 -2.70
CA GLU A 55 9.42 -20.46 -3.31
C GLU A 55 10.53 -19.45 -2.95
N ALA A 56 11.77 -19.92 -2.91
CA ALA A 56 12.93 -19.07 -2.58
C ALA A 56 13.00 -17.83 -3.49
N ASP A 57 12.48 -17.95 -4.72
CA ASP A 57 12.44 -16.88 -5.72
C ASP A 57 11.56 -15.70 -5.31
N LEU A 58 10.64 -15.87 -4.34
CA LEU A 58 9.84 -14.74 -3.86
C LEU A 58 10.66 -13.73 -3.03
N ILE A 59 11.86 -14.09 -2.56
CA ILE A 59 12.80 -13.11 -1.97
C ILE A 59 13.19 -12.05 -3.00
N TYR A 60 13.27 -12.43 -4.29
CA TYR A 60 13.58 -11.48 -5.35
C TYR A 60 12.51 -10.39 -5.50
N LEU A 61 11.25 -10.65 -5.13
CA LEU A 61 10.21 -9.62 -5.12
C LEU A 61 10.49 -8.53 -4.09
N THR A 62 10.94 -8.91 -2.90
CA THR A 62 11.32 -7.95 -1.84
C THR A 62 12.53 -7.12 -2.28
N VAL A 63 13.53 -7.76 -2.91
CA VAL A 63 14.70 -7.07 -3.45
C VAL A 63 14.33 -6.15 -4.62
N ALA A 64 13.43 -6.58 -5.50
CA ALA A 64 12.87 -5.77 -6.58
C ALA A 64 12.15 -4.54 -6.02
N GLY A 65 11.28 -4.71 -5.02
CA GLY A 65 10.61 -3.61 -4.33
C GLY A 65 11.60 -2.61 -3.71
N LEU A 66 12.64 -3.12 -3.05
CA LEU A 66 13.72 -2.30 -2.50
C LEU A 66 14.44 -1.49 -3.60
N SER A 67 14.75 -2.13 -4.73
CA SER A 67 15.42 -1.48 -5.86
C SER A 67 14.56 -0.35 -6.44
N VAL A 68 13.25 -0.58 -6.63
CA VAL A 68 12.32 0.41 -7.19
C VAL A 68 12.19 1.61 -6.25
N ILE A 69 12.00 1.39 -4.94
CA ILE A 69 11.87 2.51 -4.00
C ILE A 69 13.15 3.31 -3.87
N LEU A 70 14.32 2.66 -3.83
CA LEU A 70 15.61 3.32 -3.81
C LEU A 70 15.79 4.20 -5.05
N SER A 71 15.51 3.66 -6.23
CA SER A 71 15.61 4.39 -7.49
C SER A 71 14.67 5.59 -7.54
N LEU A 72 13.39 5.44 -7.12
CA LEU A 72 12.45 6.57 -7.06
C LEU A 72 12.89 7.64 -6.06
N THR A 73 13.40 7.24 -4.89
CA THR A 73 13.96 8.16 -3.89
C THR A 73 15.15 8.93 -4.43
N LEU A 74 16.08 8.25 -5.13
CA LEU A 74 17.22 8.92 -5.75
C LEU A 74 16.75 9.93 -6.80
N ILE A 75 15.85 9.52 -7.71
CA ILE A 75 15.30 10.39 -8.77
C ILE A 75 14.73 11.68 -8.17
N ILE A 76 13.88 11.59 -7.14
CA ILE A 76 13.28 12.79 -6.56
C ILE A 76 14.29 13.64 -5.79
N VAL A 77 15.18 13.03 -5.00
CA VAL A 77 16.18 13.76 -4.22
C VAL A 77 17.15 14.53 -5.13
N PHE A 78 17.57 13.93 -6.25
CA PHE A 78 18.38 14.63 -7.26
C PHE A 78 17.58 15.72 -7.97
N SER A 79 16.34 15.43 -8.38
CA SER A 79 15.46 16.38 -9.07
C SER A 79 15.20 17.64 -8.22
N LEU A 80 15.02 17.50 -6.91
CA LEU A 80 14.75 18.61 -5.98
C LEU A 80 15.91 19.62 -5.85
N ARG A 81 17.09 19.33 -6.39
CA ARG A 81 18.20 20.30 -6.52
C ARG A 81 17.92 21.34 -7.60
N PHE A 82 17.13 20.99 -8.61
CA PHE A 82 16.79 21.86 -9.74
C PHE A 82 15.49 22.67 -9.50
N PHE A 83 14.65 22.26 -8.54
CA PHE A 83 13.40 22.93 -8.21
C PHE A 83 13.53 23.89 -7.02
N LYS A 84 13.13 25.15 -7.21
CA LYS A 84 12.98 26.15 -6.14
C LYS A 84 11.61 25.98 -5.46
N LEU A 85 11.57 25.13 -4.44
CA LEU A 85 10.37 24.86 -3.63
C LEU A 85 10.64 25.16 -2.16
N GLU A 86 9.58 25.56 -1.45
CA GLU A 86 9.58 25.66 0.02
C GLU A 86 9.99 24.32 0.64
N ARG A 87 10.75 24.36 1.76
CA ARG A 87 11.27 23.14 2.40
C ARG A 87 10.17 22.13 2.71
N ILE A 88 9.06 22.57 3.30
CA ILE A 88 7.94 21.68 3.66
C ILE A 88 7.40 20.94 2.42
N ARG A 89 7.30 21.61 1.27
CA ARG A 89 6.87 20.98 0.02
C ARG A 89 7.90 19.95 -0.48
N LYS A 90 9.20 20.22 -0.33
CA LYS A 90 10.25 19.24 -0.68
C LYS A 90 10.12 17.95 0.13
N GLY A 91 9.92 18.05 1.45
CA GLY A 91 9.70 16.88 2.31
C GLY A 91 8.49 16.06 1.88
N SER A 92 7.36 16.73 1.63
CA SER A 92 6.14 16.07 1.13
C SER A 92 6.37 15.36 -0.21
N LEU A 93 7.07 16.00 -1.16
CA LEU A 93 7.37 15.40 -2.46
C LEU A 93 8.29 14.17 -2.36
N ILE A 94 9.26 14.16 -1.46
CA ILE A 94 10.12 12.99 -1.24
C ILE A 94 9.28 11.79 -0.81
N ILE A 95 8.35 11.99 0.12
CA ILE A 95 7.43 10.94 0.56
C ILE A 95 6.55 10.50 -0.61
N THR A 96 5.80 11.42 -1.22
CA THR A 96 4.79 11.08 -2.23
C THR A 96 5.38 10.50 -3.52
N PHE A 97 6.56 10.95 -3.96
CA PHE A 97 7.19 10.44 -5.18
C PHE A 97 7.84 9.07 -4.99
N SER A 98 8.47 8.86 -3.83
CA SER A 98 9.22 7.62 -3.55
C SER A 98 8.31 6.45 -3.20
N SER A 99 7.22 6.71 -2.47
CA SER A 99 6.33 5.65 -1.98
C SER A 99 5.18 5.37 -2.94
N TRP A 100 4.50 4.27 -2.71
CA TRP A 100 3.25 3.92 -3.38
C TRP A 100 2.22 3.47 -2.34
N GLU A 101 0.98 3.33 -2.76
CA GLU A 101 -0.11 2.96 -1.86
C GLU A 101 -0.57 1.55 -2.23
N THR A 102 -0.14 0.59 -1.42
CA THR A 102 -0.51 -0.81 -1.60
C THR A 102 -1.78 -1.16 -0.84
N GLY A 103 -2.00 -0.58 0.34
CA GLY A 103 -3.12 -0.90 1.22
C GLY A 103 -4.51 -0.71 0.60
N GLY A 104 -4.71 0.41 -0.07
CA GLY A 104 -5.98 0.89 -0.60
C GLY A 104 -6.16 0.76 -2.11
N ILE A 105 -5.08 0.62 -2.89
CA ILE A 105 -5.15 0.41 -4.34
C ILE A 105 -4.47 -0.90 -4.74
N GLY A 106 -3.24 -1.14 -4.27
CA GLY A 106 -2.45 -2.32 -4.66
C GLY A 106 -3.10 -3.66 -4.30
N PHE A 107 -3.42 -3.90 -3.03
CA PHE A 107 -4.02 -5.15 -2.57
C PHE A 107 -5.40 -5.40 -3.19
N PRO A 108 -6.34 -4.44 -3.23
CA PRO A 108 -7.61 -4.66 -3.90
C PRO A 108 -7.43 -5.06 -5.37
N PHE A 109 -6.56 -4.35 -6.09
CA PHE A 109 -6.26 -4.64 -7.48
C PHE A 109 -5.67 -6.04 -7.67
N MET A 110 -4.67 -6.40 -6.87
CA MET A 110 -4.01 -7.71 -6.97
C MET A 110 -4.92 -8.87 -6.56
N LEU A 111 -5.74 -8.68 -5.53
CA LEU A 111 -6.76 -9.65 -5.13
C LEU A 111 -7.79 -9.89 -6.24
N LEU A 112 -8.22 -8.83 -6.92
CA LEU A 112 -9.18 -8.92 -8.02
C LEU A 112 -8.62 -9.56 -9.28
N ALA A 113 -7.38 -9.20 -9.63
CA ALA A 113 -6.75 -9.66 -10.87
C ALA A 113 -6.19 -11.08 -10.72
N PHE A 114 -5.60 -11.40 -9.57
CA PHE A 114 -4.76 -12.59 -9.38
C PHE A 114 -5.08 -13.38 -8.10
N GLY A 115 -6.10 -13.00 -7.33
CA GLY A 115 -6.49 -13.68 -6.09
C GLY A 115 -5.42 -13.61 -5.00
N GLU A 116 -5.42 -14.61 -4.12
CA GLU A 116 -4.47 -14.74 -3.01
C GLU A 116 -3.00 -14.79 -3.49
N ILE A 117 -2.74 -15.36 -4.67
CA ILE A 117 -1.41 -15.40 -5.28
C ILE A 117 -0.94 -13.97 -5.60
N GLY A 118 -1.84 -13.11 -6.08
CA GLY A 118 -1.54 -11.71 -6.30
C GLY A 118 -1.19 -10.98 -5.01
N VAL A 119 -2.00 -11.19 -3.97
CA VAL A 119 -1.81 -10.56 -2.67
C VAL A 119 -0.48 -10.99 -2.05
N SER A 120 -0.16 -12.28 -2.03
CA SER A 120 1.12 -12.76 -1.46
C SER A 120 2.33 -12.13 -2.16
N ARG A 121 2.32 -12.04 -3.50
CA ARG A 121 3.40 -11.41 -4.27
C ARG A 121 3.55 -9.92 -3.99
N ILE A 122 2.45 -9.17 -4.02
CA ILE A 122 2.52 -7.71 -3.78
C ILE A 122 2.86 -7.39 -2.32
N VAL A 123 2.45 -8.22 -1.34
CA VAL A 123 2.87 -8.07 0.06
C VAL A 123 4.39 -8.16 0.17
N LEU A 124 5.01 -9.14 -0.47
CA LEU A 124 6.48 -9.32 -0.42
C LEU A 124 7.21 -8.17 -1.11
N PHE A 125 6.71 -7.74 -2.27
CA PHE A 125 7.23 -6.54 -2.95
C PHE A 125 7.10 -5.28 -2.08
N ASP A 126 5.97 -5.11 -1.38
CA ASP A 126 5.67 -3.94 -0.54
C ASP A 126 6.43 -3.93 0.79
N LEU A 127 6.90 -5.10 1.26
CA LEU A 127 7.59 -5.22 2.55
C LEU A 127 8.82 -4.32 2.63
N ALA A 128 9.64 -4.31 1.59
CA ALA A 128 10.81 -3.43 1.51
C ALA A 128 10.41 -1.95 1.51
N GLN A 129 9.32 -1.62 0.81
CA GLN A 129 8.80 -0.26 0.73
C GLN A 129 8.33 0.24 2.09
N VAL A 130 7.57 -0.54 2.83
CA VAL A 130 7.09 -0.18 4.17
C VAL A 130 8.25 0.10 5.12
N ILE A 131 9.25 -0.79 5.15
CA ILE A 131 10.44 -0.61 6.00
C ILE A 131 11.18 0.67 5.62
N PHE A 132 11.46 0.86 4.33
CA PHE A 132 12.23 1.99 3.84
C PHE A 132 11.47 3.32 3.97
N LEU A 133 10.15 3.31 3.80
CA LEU A 133 9.27 4.46 3.97
C LEU A 133 9.30 4.97 5.41
N PHE A 134 9.02 4.08 6.37
CA PHE A 134 8.93 4.47 7.78
C PHE A 134 10.28 4.79 8.41
N THR A 135 11.39 4.32 7.83
CA THR A 135 12.74 4.62 8.32
C THR A 135 13.40 5.74 7.53
N VAL A 136 13.92 5.43 6.34
CA VAL A 136 14.81 6.30 5.55
C VAL A 136 14.06 7.47 4.93
N ILE A 137 12.92 7.23 4.27
CA ILE A 137 12.18 8.31 3.59
C ILE A 137 11.64 9.31 4.60
N ASN A 138 11.00 8.85 5.68
CA ASN A 138 10.52 9.74 6.73
C ASN A 138 11.67 10.50 7.41
N PHE A 139 12.81 9.84 7.66
CA PHE A 139 13.99 10.52 8.18
C PHE A 139 14.49 11.63 7.25
N ILE A 140 14.57 11.38 5.94
CA ILE A 140 14.95 12.40 4.95
C ILE A 140 13.91 13.52 4.91
N ALA A 141 12.62 13.19 4.84
CA ALA A 141 11.54 14.15 4.70
C ALA A 141 11.40 15.07 5.92
N CYS A 142 11.54 14.53 7.14
CA CYS A 142 11.49 15.32 8.37
C CYS A 142 12.62 16.34 8.48
N ARG A 143 13.78 16.13 7.85
CA ARG A 143 14.84 17.16 7.76
C ARG A 143 14.41 18.41 6.98
N PHE A 144 13.40 18.30 6.14
CA PHE A 144 12.79 19.44 5.45
C PHE A 144 11.62 20.06 6.23
N GLY A 145 11.15 19.42 7.29
CA GLY A 145 10.17 19.94 8.24
C GLY A 145 10.82 20.61 9.44
N GLN A 146 10.01 20.90 10.45
CA GLN A 146 10.47 21.43 11.75
C GLN A 146 10.60 20.34 12.83
N SER A 147 10.19 19.10 12.54
CA SER A 147 10.18 18.00 13.49
C SER A 147 11.51 17.25 13.49
N GLN A 148 12.04 16.96 14.68
CA GLN A 148 13.12 15.98 14.83
C GLN A 148 12.53 14.57 14.70
N PHE A 149 13.06 13.78 13.78
CA PHE A 149 12.67 12.38 13.58
C PHE A 149 13.91 11.50 13.73
N HIS A 150 13.84 10.52 14.62
CA HIS A 150 14.90 9.54 14.83
C HIS A 150 14.54 8.22 14.14
N LEU A 151 15.55 7.46 13.69
CA LEU A 151 15.32 6.15 13.08
C LEU A 151 14.55 5.19 14.01
N LYS A 152 14.72 5.35 15.33
CA LYS A 152 13.97 4.60 16.35
C LYS A 152 12.46 4.81 16.23
N ASP A 153 12.01 6.02 15.90
CA ASP A 153 10.58 6.33 15.74
C ASP A 153 9.98 5.55 14.56
N GLY A 154 10.75 5.40 13.48
CA GLY A 154 10.40 4.56 12.33
C GLY A 154 10.25 3.10 12.70
N ILE A 155 11.23 2.54 13.42
CA ILE A 155 11.19 1.13 13.89
C ILE A 155 9.98 0.89 14.79
N VAL A 156 9.71 1.80 15.74
CA VAL A 156 8.53 1.70 16.62
C VAL A 156 7.23 1.75 15.81
N THR A 157 7.17 2.56 14.75
CA THR A 157 6.00 2.63 13.87
C THR A 157 5.76 1.32 13.12
N ILE A 158 6.83 0.72 12.58
CA ILE A 158 6.77 -0.59 11.92
C ILE A 158 6.29 -1.67 12.89
N LEU A 159 6.86 -1.73 14.09
CA LEU A 159 6.48 -2.73 15.10
C LEU A 159 5.05 -2.55 15.63
N LYS A 160 4.50 -1.33 15.57
CA LYS A 160 3.09 -1.06 15.91
C LYS A 160 2.12 -1.38 14.77
N THR A 161 2.61 -1.67 13.57
CA THR A 161 1.77 -1.92 12.41
C THR A 161 1.29 -3.38 12.43
N PRO A 162 -0.03 -3.65 12.56
CA PRO A 162 -0.53 -5.03 12.70
C PRO A 162 -0.22 -5.93 11.51
N VAL A 163 -0.10 -5.35 10.31
CA VAL A 163 0.25 -6.08 9.08
C VAL A 163 1.63 -6.74 9.18
N ILE A 164 2.60 -6.12 9.86
CA ILE A 164 3.93 -6.71 10.03
C ILE A 164 3.86 -7.99 10.86
N TRP A 165 3.06 -7.99 11.92
CA TRP A 165 2.82 -9.19 12.74
C TRP A 165 2.05 -10.27 11.99
N ALA A 166 1.11 -9.89 11.14
CA ALA A 166 0.43 -10.82 10.25
C ALA A 166 1.41 -11.52 9.29
N ILE A 167 2.36 -10.78 8.71
CA ILE A 167 3.41 -11.34 7.85
C ILE A 167 4.30 -12.31 8.65
N ILE A 168 4.82 -11.88 9.81
CA ILE A 168 5.72 -12.71 10.61
C ILE A 168 5.01 -14.00 11.08
N SER A 169 3.79 -13.89 11.60
CA SER A 169 3.02 -15.04 12.11
C SER A 169 2.62 -16.01 10.99
N SER A 170 2.16 -15.52 9.83
CA SER A 170 1.80 -16.37 8.70
C SER A 170 3.00 -17.15 8.16
N LEU A 171 4.15 -16.48 7.99
CA LEU A 171 5.40 -17.14 7.59
C LEU A 171 5.84 -18.17 8.63
N THR A 172 5.77 -17.84 9.92
CA THR A 172 6.16 -18.75 11.01
C THR A 172 5.30 -20.01 11.03
N LEU A 173 3.98 -19.89 11.05
CA LEU A 173 3.07 -21.04 11.08
C LEU A 173 3.23 -21.94 9.85
N ARG A 174 3.50 -21.31 8.71
CA ARG A 174 3.77 -22.03 7.48
C ARG A 174 5.09 -22.80 7.51
N LEU A 175 6.15 -22.26 8.12
CA LEU A 175 7.42 -22.98 8.28
C LEU A 175 7.26 -24.26 9.10
N PHE A 176 6.28 -24.30 10.01
CA PHE A 176 5.91 -25.49 10.77
C PHE A 176 4.90 -26.39 10.05
N GLU A 177 4.58 -26.12 8.78
CA GLU A 177 3.56 -26.82 7.98
C GLU A 177 2.21 -26.95 8.69
N PHE A 178 1.90 -26.00 9.59
CA PHE A 178 0.68 -26.01 10.36
C PHE A 178 -0.47 -25.65 9.43
N ASN A 179 -1.33 -26.62 9.09
CA ASN A 179 -2.51 -26.43 8.25
C ASN A 179 -3.78 -26.62 9.08
N ASP A 180 -4.49 -25.52 9.37
CA ASP A 180 -5.74 -25.54 10.13
C ASP A 180 -6.91 -24.98 9.29
N SER A 181 -7.87 -25.85 9.01
CA SER A 181 -9.10 -25.48 8.28
C SER A 181 -10.00 -24.51 9.05
N LEU A 182 -9.97 -24.51 10.39
CA LEU A 182 -10.74 -23.58 11.21
C LEU A 182 -10.19 -22.15 11.05
N LEU A 183 -8.87 -22.01 11.05
CA LEU A 183 -8.20 -20.73 10.82
C LEU A 183 -8.57 -20.14 9.46
N LEU A 184 -8.54 -20.94 8.39
CA LEU A 184 -8.95 -20.49 7.05
C LEU A 184 -10.44 -20.12 6.99
N SER A 185 -11.29 -20.86 7.69
CA SER A 185 -12.73 -20.57 7.77
C SER A 185 -13.00 -19.24 8.48
N PHE A 186 -12.19 -18.89 9.48
CA PHE A 186 -12.27 -17.59 10.16
C PHE A 186 -11.76 -16.43 9.30
N LEU A 187 -10.69 -16.65 8.52
CA LEU A 187 -10.07 -15.60 7.70
C LEU A 187 -10.85 -15.29 6.41
N THR A 188 -11.56 -16.27 5.86
CA THR A 188 -12.26 -16.12 4.56
C THR A 188 -13.33 -15.01 4.57
N PRO A 189 -14.21 -14.88 5.58
CA PRO A 189 -15.14 -13.75 5.66
C PRO A 189 -14.47 -12.38 5.71
N LEU A 190 -13.32 -12.27 6.39
CA LEU A 190 -12.55 -11.03 6.46
C LEU A 190 -12.01 -10.64 5.09
N GLU A 191 -11.41 -11.60 4.36
CA GLU A 191 -10.96 -11.37 3.00
C GLU A 191 -12.09 -10.96 2.06
N ASN A 192 -13.21 -11.68 2.11
CA ASN A 192 -14.38 -11.36 1.28
C ASN A 192 -14.94 -9.96 1.55
N SER A 193 -14.80 -9.46 2.79
CA SER A 193 -15.23 -8.11 3.16
C SER A 193 -14.27 -7.01 2.69
N PHE A 194 -13.01 -7.34 2.39
CA PHE A 194 -11.95 -6.36 2.15
C PHE A 194 -12.25 -5.43 0.97
N LEU A 195 -12.60 -5.99 -0.18
CA LEU A 195 -12.90 -5.23 -1.40
C LEU A 195 -14.11 -4.31 -1.21
N PHE A 196 -15.13 -4.78 -0.51
CA PHE A 196 -16.30 -3.96 -0.20
C PHE A 196 -15.91 -2.77 0.70
N LEU A 197 -15.27 -3.05 1.83
CA LEU A 197 -14.92 -2.03 2.82
C LEU A 197 -13.95 -0.99 2.26
N ILE A 198 -12.96 -1.39 1.46
CA ILE A 198 -12.00 -0.44 0.89
C ILE A 198 -12.66 0.46 -0.15
N LEU A 199 -13.57 -0.05 -0.98
CA LEU A 199 -14.30 0.76 -1.96
C LEU A 199 -15.26 1.74 -1.28
N ILE A 200 -15.94 1.31 -0.22
CA ILE A 200 -16.74 2.22 0.61
C ILE A 200 -15.84 3.29 1.23
N LEU A 201 -14.70 2.91 1.83
CA LEU A 201 -13.75 3.87 2.41
C LEU A 201 -13.31 4.92 1.38
N LEU A 202 -12.94 4.48 0.18
CA LEU A 202 -12.52 5.35 -0.92
C LEU A 202 -13.66 6.30 -1.32
N SER A 203 -14.89 5.80 -1.48
CA SER A 203 -16.04 6.63 -1.82
C SER A 203 -16.31 7.75 -0.79
N LEU A 204 -16.07 7.47 0.50
CA LEU A 204 -16.23 8.45 1.57
C LEU A 204 -15.11 9.50 1.57
N LYS A 205 -13.88 9.09 1.27
CA LYS A 205 -12.69 9.96 1.28
C LYS A 205 -12.49 10.77 0.01
N VAL A 206 -13.17 10.42 -1.09
CA VAL A 206 -13.07 11.18 -2.34
C VAL A 206 -13.46 12.64 -2.09
N ASN A 207 -12.49 13.53 -2.31
CA ASN A 207 -12.64 14.97 -2.28
C ASN A 207 -11.88 15.58 -3.45
N PHE A 208 -12.59 16.20 -4.37
CA PHE A 208 -12.00 16.80 -5.57
C PHE A 208 -11.50 18.21 -5.24
N GLN A 209 -10.25 18.31 -4.77
CA GLN A 209 -9.58 19.60 -4.59
C GLN A 209 -8.58 19.82 -5.74
N LEU A 210 -8.90 20.75 -6.64
CA LEU A 210 -8.10 21.06 -7.84
C LEU A 210 -7.08 22.19 -7.58
N SER A 211 -6.38 22.17 -6.44
CA SER A 211 -5.32 23.14 -6.17
C SER A 211 -4.00 22.69 -6.83
N SER A 212 -3.34 23.59 -7.55
CA SER A 212 -2.05 23.33 -8.25
C SER A 212 -2.06 22.16 -9.24
N PHE A 213 -3.15 22.02 -10.02
CA PHE A 213 -3.38 20.90 -10.95
C PHE A 213 -2.18 20.57 -11.85
N LYS A 214 -1.53 21.57 -12.46
CA LYS A 214 -0.40 21.35 -13.38
C LYS A 214 0.78 20.64 -12.72
N LEU A 215 1.19 21.09 -11.53
CA LEU A 215 2.35 20.53 -10.83
C LEU A 215 2.04 19.12 -10.33
N CYS A 216 0.86 18.92 -9.73
CA CYS A 216 0.42 17.59 -9.29
C CYS A 216 0.31 16.60 -10.45
N LEU A 217 -0.21 17.03 -11.60
CA LEU A 217 -0.30 16.21 -12.81
C LEU A 217 1.09 15.79 -13.30
N ILE A 218 2.02 16.74 -13.46
CA ILE A 218 3.38 16.46 -13.93
C ILE A 218 4.08 15.48 -13.00
N ILE A 219 4.00 15.69 -11.68
CA ILE A 219 4.64 14.82 -10.70
C ILE A 219 4.03 13.42 -10.72
N THR A 220 2.70 13.32 -10.82
CA THR A 220 2.01 12.03 -10.87
C THR A 220 2.37 11.27 -12.14
N LEU A 221 2.40 11.94 -13.30
CA LEU A 221 2.81 11.33 -14.57
C LEU A 221 4.27 10.89 -14.51
N ALA A 222 5.18 11.77 -14.08
CA ALA A 222 6.60 11.47 -13.96
C ALA A 222 6.83 10.27 -13.04
N LYS A 223 6.21 10.26 -11.85
CA LYS A 223 6.26 9.13 -10.92
C LYS A 223 5.73 7.86 -11.56
N THR A 224 4.61 7.92 -12.25
CA THR A 224 3.98 6.75 -12.86
C THR A 224 4.86 6.17 -13.97
N PHE A 225 5.40 7.00 -14.86
CA PHE A 225 6.32 6.54 -15.91
C PHE A 225 7.62 5.98 -15.34
N CYS A 226 8.24 6.67 -14.36
CA CYS A 226 9.44 6.16 -13.69
C CYS A 226 9.14 4.84 -12.96
N GLY A 227 8.01 4.75 -12.25
CA GLY A 227 7.61 3.57 -11.51
C GLY A 227 7.34 2.37 -12.42
N ILE A 228 6.62 2.57 -13.53
CA ILE A 228 6.39 1.53 -14.54
C ILE A 228 7.71 1.07 -15.15
N GLY A 229 8.57 2.01 -15.56
CA GLY A 229 9.87 1.69 -16.16
C GLY A 229 10.78 0.92 -15.20
N LEU A 230 10.90 1.38 -13.96
CA LEU A 230 11.70 0.71 -12.92
C LEU A 230 11.11 -0.65 -12.53
N GLY A 231 9.78 -0.76 -12.41
CA GLY A 231 9.12 -2.03 -12.12
C GLY A 231 9.31 -3.05 -13.25
N TRP A 232 9.25 -2.59 -14.51
CA TRP A 232 9.49 -3.45 -15.67
C TRP A 232 10.94 -3.92 -15.75
N LEU A 233 11.91 -3.02 -15.50
CA LEU A 233 13.33 -3.38 -15.40
C LEU A 233 13.58 -4.37 -14.26
N ALA A 234 12.95 -4.15 -13.09
CA ALA A 234 13.07 -5.05 -11.96
C ALA A 234 12.53 -6.44 -12.30
N ALA A 235 11.37 -6.54 -12.98
CA ALA A 235 10.88 -7.82 -13.47
C ALA A 235 11.90 -8.48 -14.42
N MET A 236 12.43 -7.77 -15.42
CA MET A 236 13.43 -8.35 -16.33
C MET A 236 14.70 -8.87 -15.65
N ILE A 237 15.15 -8.22 -14.58
CA ILE A 237 16.37 -8.59 -13.86
C ILE A 237 16.12 -9.77 -12.91
N PHE A 238 14.93 -9.82 -12.31
CA PHE A 238 14.63 -10.70 -11.17
C PHE A 238 13.63 -11.83 -11.48
N GLY A 239 13.04 -11.89 -12.68
CA GLY A 239 12.17 -12.98 -13.17
C GLY A 239 10.69 -12.60 -13.30
#